data_AF-A0A7S0AYR8-F1
#
_entry.id   AF-A0A7S0AYR8-F1
#
_cell.length_a   1.000
_cell.length_b   1.000
_cell.length_c   1.000
_cell.angle_alpha   90.00
_cell.angle_beta   90.00
_cell.angle_gamma   90.00
#
_symmetry.space_group_name_H-M   'P 1'
#
loop_
_entity.id
_entity.type
_entity.pdbx_description
1 polymer ?
#
loop_
_entity_poly.entity_id
_entity_poly.type
_entity_poly.pdbx_seq_one_letter_code
_entity_poly.pdbx_strand_id
1 'polypeptide(L)'
;WKSLDYLHAAVGADTPVYVEIGGSYADTAVQKPEITFGEYVEYLRHFEEKYGDGEKGGAEELQQPPPNEIVYLAQNDLPPALYNDFELPRLCDDAEFAQQNQVGQGKLYSCMLWFGPRRAVSPLHYDPLDNLLMQVVGTKRVLLYPRTAGLADEATEETQRKSAAEQAAWAYAGADGMQKNTSPVNVEHPDLEKYPLFANSPPAIECTLNPGDVLFIP
;
A
#
# COMPACT_ATOMS: atom_id res chain seq x y z
N TRP A 1 7.23 16.71 2.91
CA TRP A 1 6.27 16.91 4.01
C TRP A 1 6.71 16.30 5.35
N LYS A 2 7.94 16.59 5.83
CA LYS A 2 8.43 16.03 7.11
C LYS A 2 7.82 16.69 8.36
N SER A 3 7.32 17.92 8.24
CA SER A 3 6.72 18.66 9.36
C SER A 3 5.24 18.29 9.50
N LEU A 4 4.87 17.70 10.63
CA LEU A 4 3.48 17.46 10.99
C LEU A 4 2.70 18.78 11.12
N ASP A 5 3.34 19.85 11.60
CA ASP A 5 2.71 21.16 11.71
C ASP A 5 2.35 21.76 10.35
N TYR A 6 3.24 21.60 9.36
CA TYR A 6 2.95 21.99 7.98
C TYR A 6 1.76 21.21 7.42
N LEU A 7 1.76 19.87 7.56
CA LEU A 7 0.67 19.03 7.07
C LEU A 7 -0.65 19.39 7.76
N HIS A 8 -0.63 19.57 9.08
CA HIS A 8 -1.78 19.99 9.87
C HIS A 8 -2.36 21.32 9.39
N ALA A 9 -1.51 22.30 9.11
CA ALA A 9 -1.94 23.60 8.58
C ALA A 9 -2.45 23.53 7.13
N ALA A 10 -1.82 22.72 6.27
CA ALA A 10 -2.18 22.61 4.86
C ALA A 10 -3.47 21.81 4.63
N VAL A 11 -3.64 20.71 5.36
CA VAL A 11 -4.83 19.84 5.24
C VAL A 11 -6.00 20.38 6.05
N GLY A 12 -5.74 21.02 7.19
CA GLY A 12 -6.76 21.52 8.11
C GLY A 12 -7.16 20.48 9.17
N ALA A 13 -7.29 20.92 10.41
CA ALA A 13 -7.55 20.06 11.56
C ALA A 13 -8.87 19.28 11.45
N ASP A 14 -9.94 19.96 11.00
CA ASP A 14 -11.30 19.39 10.94
C ASP A 14 -11.57 18.54 9.69
N THR A 15 -10.57 18.35 8.81
CA THR A 15 -10.73 17.58 7.57
C THR A 15 -10.97 16.10 7.91
N PRO A 16 -12.08 15.49 7.47
CA PRO A 16 -12.36 14.09 7.74
C PRO A 16 -11.40 13.19 6.96
N VAL A 17 -10.90 12.14 7.61
CA VAL A 17 -10.01 11.13 7.04
C VAL A 17 -10.39 9.75 7.56
N TYR A 18 -10.15 8.73 6.74
CA TYR A 18 -10.36 7.34 7.12
C TYR A 18 -9.04 6.71 7.56
N VAL A 19 -9.07 6.02 8.69
CA VAL A 19 -7.89 5.33 9.21
C VAL A 19 -8.20 3.87 9.46
N GLU A 20 -7.15 3.07 9.56
CA GLU A 20 -7.24 1.65 9.85
C GLU A 20 -6.47 1.29 11.09
N ILE A 21 -7.15 0.57 11.98
CA ILE A 21 -6.67 0.22 13.31
C ILE A 21 -6.60 -1.30 13.41
N GLY A 22 -5.50 -1.82 13.96
CA GLY A 22 -5.44 -3.23 14.36
C GLY A 22 -4.72 -4.18 13.42
N GLY A 23 -3.96 -3.67 12.45
CA GLY A 23 -3.14 -4.47 11.54
C GLY A 23 -3.60 -4.35 10.09
N SER A 24 -3.29 -5.37 9.28
CA SER A 24 -3.47 -5.32 7.84
C SER A 24 -4.93 -5.59 7.44
N TYR A 25 -5.49 -4.79 6.53
CA TYR A 25 -6.81 -4.89 5.87
C TYR A 25 -7.34 -6.30 5.53
N ALA A 26 -6.46 -7.30 5.44
CA ALA A 26 -6.82 -8.70 5.23
C ALA A 26 -7.49 -9.35 6.46
N ASP A 27 -7.44 -8.72 7.63
CA ASP A 27 -8.17 -9.18 8.81
C ASP A 27 -9.60 -8.60 8.79
N THR A 28 -10.60 -9.49 8.84
CA THR A 28 -12.03 -9.14 8.92
C THR A 28 -12.40 -8.27 10.12
N ALA A 29 -11.50 -8.11 11.08
CA ALA A 29 -11.66 -7.26 12.27
C ALA A 29 -11.20 -5.80 12.09
N VAL A 30 -10.58 -5.43 10.95
CA VAL A 30 -10.08 -4.06 10.76
C VAL A 30 -11.24 -3.06 10.72
N GLN A 31 -11.22 -2.13 11.67
CA GLN A 31 -12.16 -1.03 11.70
C GLN A 31 -11.63 0.09 10.80
N LYS A 32 -12.51 0.68 9.99
CA LYS A 32 -12.24 1.88 9.18
C LYS A 32 -12.99 3.10 9.74
N PRO A 33 -12.67 3.58 10.96
CA PRO A 33 -13.32 4.78 11.47
C PRO A 33 -12.92 6.01 10.65
N GLU A 34 -13.88 6.93 10.54
CA GLU A 34 -13.64 8.30 10.14
C GLU A 34 -13.21 9.09 11.39
N ILE A 35 -12.09 9.80 11.29
CA ILE A 35 -11.59 10.72 12.32
C ILE A 35 -11.21 12.05 11.65
N THR A 36 -10.88 13.06 12.43
CA THR A 36 -10.33 14.30 11.87
C THR A 36 -8.82 14.19 11.63
N PHE A 37 -8.30 14.92 10.64
CA PHE A 37 -6.87 14.95 10.37
C PHE A 37 -6.06 15.51 11.55
N GLY A 38 -6.65 16.43 12.33
CA GLY A 38 -6.08 16.93 13.58
C GLY A 38 -5.86 15.82 14.61
N GLU A 39 -6.90 15.00 14.86
CA GLU A 39 -6.79 13.83 15.74
C GLU A 39 -5.72 12.84 15.26
N TYR A 40 -5.62 12.64 13.94
CA TYR A 40 -4.59 11.77 13.36
C TYR A 40 -3.16 12.30 13.59
N VAL A 41 -2.96 13.61 13.45
CA VAL A 41 -1.67 14.26 13.72
C VAL A 41 -1.28 14.13 15.20
N GLU A 42 -2.21 14.35 16.13
CA GLU A 42 -1.91 14.16 17.57
C GLU A 42 -1.58 12.70 17.89
N TYR A 43 -2.29 11.74 17.27
CA TYR A 43 -1.94 10.33 17.35
C TYR A 43 -0.50 10.07 16.91
N LEU A 44 -0.07 10.61 15.75
CA LEU A 44 1.29 10.43 15.26
C LEU A 44 2.34 11.01 16.21
N ARG A 45 2.08 12.19 16.79
CA ARG A 45 2.97 12.80 17.78
C ARG A 45 3.13 11.92 19.02
N HIS A 46 2.03 11.40 19.57
CA HIS A 46 2.08 10.49 20.71
C HIS A 46 2.74 9.16 20.38
N PHE A 47 2.52 8.65 19.16
CA PHE A 47 3.17 7.43 18.69
C PHE A 47 4.70 7.63 18.62
N GLU A 48 5.16 8.73 18.04
CA GLU A 48 6.58 9.06 17.92
C GLU A 48 7.23 9.30 19.29
N GLU A 49 6.54 9.99 20.20
CA GLU A 49 6.99 10.19 21.59
C GLU A 49 7.18 8.85 22.32
N LYS A 50 6.26 7.91 22.13
CA LYS A 50 6.28 6.60 22.79
C LYS A 50 7.26 5.61 22.18
N TYR A 51 7.38 5.59 20.85
CA TYR A 51 8.05 4.52 20.09
C TYR A 51 9.27 4.96 19.27
N GLY A 52 9.55 6.26 19.24
CA GLY A 52 10.61 6.88 18.46
C GLY A 52 10.30 6.98 16.96
N ASP A 53 11.03 7.87 16.29
CA ASP A 53 10.99 8.10 14.85
C ASP A 53 11.71 7.01 14.03
N GLY A 54 12.49 6.15 14.68
CA GLY A 54 13.31 5.13 14.04
C GLY A 54 14.59 5.66 13.38
N GLU A 55 14.84 6.98 13.39
CA GLU A 55 16.07 7.62 12.89
C GLU A 55 17.07 7.86 14.03
N LYS A 56 16.61 8.07 15.27
CA LYS A 56 17.47 8.30 16.45
C LYS A 56 17.51 7.09 17.38
N GLY A 57 18.46 6.18 17.16
CA GLY A 57 18.76 5.13 18.14
C GLY A 57 19.84 4.17 17.67
N GLY A 58 21.06 4.31 18.21
CA GLY A 58 22.05 3.24 18.12
C GLY A 58 21.64 2.11 19.06
N ALA A 59 21.63 0.86 18.55
CA ALA A 59 21.64 -0.43 19.26
C ALA A 59 20.75 -0.69 20.50
N GLU A 60 19.95 0.26 20.99
CA GLU A 60 18.87 0.01 21.94
C GLU A 60 17.65 -0.45 21.14
N GLU A 61 17.14 -1.63 21.46
CA GLU A 61 15.95 -2.21 20.82
C GLU A 61 14.75 -1.27 21.04
N LEU A 62 14.42 -0.46 20.02
CA LEU A 62 13.18 0.32 20.02
C LEU A 62 12.01 -0.61 20.35
N GLN A 63 11.24 -0.24 21.37
CA GLN A 63 10.04 -0.98 21.75
C GLN A 63 9.14 -1.14 20.52
N GLN A 64 8.77 -2.37 20.17
CA GLN A 64 7.91 -2.62 19.03
C GLN A 64 6.47 -2.22 19.39
N PRO A 65 5.81 -1.38 18.57
CA PRO A 65 4.41 -1.02 18.80
C PRO A 65 3.55 -2.28 18.60
N PRO A 66 2.58 -2.55 19.49
CA PRO A 66 1.66 -3.66 19.30
C PRO A 66 0.71 -3.35 18.13
N PRO A 67 0.21 -4.35 17.39
CA PRO A 67 -0.59 -4.13 16.17
C PRO A 67 -1.84 -3.26 16.37
N ASN A 68 -2.47 -3.33 17.55
CA ASN A 68 -3.65 -2.54 17.90
C ASN A 68 -3.37 -1.06 18.18
N GLU A 69 -2.09 -0.65 18.27
CA GLU A 69 -1.69 0.75 18.38
C GLU A 69 -1.19 1.32 17.04
N ILE A 70 -1.18 0.52 15.96
CA ILE A 70 -0.84 0.99 14.62
C ILE A 70 -2.12 1.49 13.96
N VAL A 71 -2.18 2.81 13.74
CA VAL A 71 -3.25 3.50 13.02
C VAL A 71 -2.71 4.04 11.68
N TYR A 72 -3.24 3.52 10.58
CA TYR A 72 -2.76 3.81 9.22
C TYR A 72 -3.80 4.61 8.44
N LEU A 73 -3.44 5.83 8.01
CA LEU A 73 -4.26 6.63 7.10
C LEU A 73 -3.92 6.22 5.67
N ALA A 74 -4.85 5.56 5.03
CA ALA A 74 -4.53 4.76 3.87
C ALA A 74 -5.70 4.76 2.89
N GLN A 75 -5.40 4.84 1.60
CA GLN A 75 -6.39 5.02 0.52
C GLN A 75 -7.31 6.23 0.70
N ASN A 76 -6.81 7.31 1.31
CA ASN A 76 -7.55 8.58 1.33
C ASN A 76 -7.22 9.35 0.06
N ASP A 77 -8.17 10.11 -0.49
CA ASP A 77 -7.86 11.06 -1.55
C ASP A 77 -6.81 12.06 -1.07
N LEU A 78 -5.88 12.43 -1.95
CA LEU A 78 -4.89 13.44 -1.61
C LEU A 78 -5.61 14.78 -1.32
N PRO A 79 -5.38 15.41 -0.15
CA PRO A 79 -5.98 16.71 0.15
C PRO A 79 -5.62 17.77 -0.90
N PRO A 80 -6.58 18.58 -1.40
CA PRO A 80 -6.36 19.53 -2.50
C PRO A 80 -5.17 20.48 -2.31
N ALA A 81 -4.90 20.91 -1.07
CA ALA A 81 -3.80 21.81 -0.77
C ALA A 81 -2.42 21.23 -1.12
N LEU A 82 -2.26 19.91 -1.02
CA LEU A 82 -0.99 19.22 -1.20
C LEU A 82 -0.61 19.02 -2.68
N TYR A 83 -1.55 19.18 -3.62
CA TYR A 83 -1.24 19.17 -5.05
C TYR A 83 -0.29 20.32 -5.46
N ASN A 84 -0.17 21.36 -4.64
CA ASN A 84 0.73 22.48 -4.92
C ASN A 84 2.21 22.16 -4.62
N ASP A 85 2.51 21.02 -3.99
CA ASP A 85 3.85 20.72 -3.50
C ASP A 85 4.64 19.75 -4.40
N PHE A 86 4.02 19.28 -5.49
CA PHE A 86 4.68 18.39 -6.44
C PHE A 86 4.13 18.56 -7.86
N GLU A 87 4.93 18.13 -8.82
CA GLU A 87 4.51 18.04 -10.22
C GLU A 87 4.04 16.61 -10.50
N LEU A 88 2.91 16.47 -11.18
CA LEU A 88 2.45 15.17 -11.62
C LEU A 88 3.45 14.58 -12.63
N PRO A 89 3.85 13.30 -12.48
CA PRO A 89 4.66 12.64 -13.50
C PRO A 89 3.92 12.64 -14.84
N ARG A 90 4.65 12.82 -15.95
CA ARG A 90 4.07 12.88 -17.32
C ARG A 90 3.18 11.67 -17.66
N LEU A 91 3.45 10.51 -17.07
CA LEU A 91 2.62 9.32 -17.23
C LEU A 91 1.15 9.54 -16.80
N CYS A 92 0.90 10.52 -15.93
CA CYS A 92 -0.41 10.84 -15.38
C CYS A 92 -1.20 11.85 -16.22
N ASP A 93 -0.60 12.59 -17.16
CA ASP A 93 -1.31 13.65 -17.90
C ASP A 93 -0.86 13.85 -19.35
N ASP A 94 0.11 13.07 -19.84
CA ASP A 94 0.63 13.13 -21.20
C ASP A 94 0.35 11.81 -21.94
N ALA A 95 -0.78 11.78 -22.67
CA ALA A 95 -1.20 10.65 -23.49
C ALA A 95 -0.23 10.32 -24.63
N GLU A 96 0.48 11.32 -25.17
CA GLU A 96 1.47 11.09 -26.22
C GLU A 96 2.70 10.40 -25.64
N PHE A 97 3.18 10.85 -24.48
CA PHE A 97 4.25 10.18 -23.75
C PHE A 97 3.89 8.74 -23.41
N ALA A 98 2.70 8.50 -22.87
CA ALA A 98 2.21 7.16 -22.55
C ALA A 98 2.19 6.24 -23.79
N GLN A 99 1.66 6.73 -24.91
CA GLN A 99 1.61 5.98 -26.17
C GLN A 99 3.02 5.67 -26.71
N GLN A 100 3.92 6.65 -26.71
CA GLN A 100 5.29 6.49 -27.23
C GLN A 100 6.11 5.48 -26.41
N ASN A 101 5.90 5.44 -25.10
CA ASN A 101 6.65 4.59 -24.18
C ASN A 101 5.93 3.28 -23.82
N GLN A 102 4.69 3.08 -24.31
CA GLN A 102 3.86 1.90 -24.05
C GLN A 102 3.68 1.63 -22.54
N VAL A 103 3.41 2.69 -21.78
CA VAL A 103 3.22 2.63 -20.33
C VAL A 103 2.00 3.47 -19.94
N GLY A 104 1.14 2.96 -19.06
CA GLY A 104 -0.08 3.65 -18.62
C GLY A 104 -1.01 4.10 -19.76
N GLN A 105 -1.95 4.96 -19.40
CA GLN A 105 -2.91 5.56 -20.34
C GLN A 105 -2.75 7.08 -20.47
N GLY A 106 -1.71 7.67 -19.88
CA GLY A 106 -1.47 9.12 -19.92
C GLY A 106 -2.56 9.93 -19.23
N LYS A 107 -3.22 9.33 -18.23
CA LYS A 107 -4.38 9.92 -17.55
C LYS A 107 -4.42 9.50 -16.08
N LEU A 108 -4.50 10.50 -15.21
CA LEU A 108 -4.67 10.33 -13.78
C LEU A 108 -6.11 9.91 -13.51
N TYR A 109 -6.28 8.74 -12.88
CA TYR A 109 -7.57 8.28 -12.41
C TYR A 109 -7.86 8.79 -10.99
N SER A 110 -6.90 8.61 -10.08
CA SER A 110 -6.95 9.06 -8.70
C SER A 110 -5.53 9.30 -8.18
N CYS A 111 -5.39 10.18 -7.21
CA CYS A 111 -4.17 10.36 -6.44
C CYS A 111 -4.52 10.23 -4.95
N MET A 112 -3.92 9.25 -4.28
CA MET A 112 -4.24 8.90 -2.90
C MET A 112 -3.06 9.12 -1.96
N LEU A 113 -3.37 9.41 -0.70
CA LEU A 113 -2.42 9.55 0.40
C LEU A 113 -2.34 8.25 1.20
N TRP A 114 -1.11 7.78 1.37
CA TRP A 114 -0.74 6.74 2.33
C TRP A 114 0.18 7.36 3.38
N PHE A 115 -0.31 7.50 4.60
CA PHE A 115 0.38 8.17 5.69
C PHE A 115 0.25 7.34 6.97
N GLY A 116 1.36 7.06 7.64
CA GLY A 116 1.36 6.15 8.78
C GLY A 116 2.67 6.16 9.56
N PRO A 117 2.64 5.61 10.79
CA PRO A 117 3.85 5.39 11.56
C PRO A 117 4.69 4.25 10.95
N ARG A 118 5.90 4.04 11.49
CA ARG A 118 6.67 2.83 11.21
C ARG A 118 5.83 1.58 11.51
N ARG A 119 6.09 0.50 10.75
CA ARG A 119 5.42 -0.81 10.87
C ARG A 119 3.97 -0.87 10.37
N ALA A 120 3.43 0.20 9.79
CA ALA A 120 2.21 0.08 8.99
C ALA A 120 2.44 -0.84 7.78
N VAL A 121 1.51 -1.76 7.53
CA VAL A 121 1.60 -2.80 6.49
C VAL A 121 0.35 -2.78 5.62
N SER A 122 0.54 -2.70 4.31
CA SER A 122 -0.46 -3.08 3.32
C SER A 122 -0.24 -4.56 2.96
N PRO A 123 -1.24 -5.45 3.09
CA PRO A 123 -1.11 -6.85 2.68
C PRO A 123 -0.71 -6.97 1.21
N LEU A 124 -0.24 -8.15 0.79
CA LEU A 124 -0.04 -8.42 -0.64
C LEU A 124 -1.39 -8.32 -1.37
N HIS A 125 -1.46 -7.45 -2.37
CA HIS A 125 -2.65 -7.24 -3.21
C HIS A 125 -2.24 -6.80 -4.61
N TYR A 126 -3.22 -6.69 -5.51
CA TYR A 126 -3.05 -6.03 -6.80
C TYR A 126 -4.16 -5.01 -7.03
N ASP A 127 -3.84 -4.03 -7.86
CA ASP A 127 -4.76 -2.98 -8.30
C ASP A 127 -5.13 -3.19 -9.77
N PRO A 128 -6.29 -2.69 -10.22
CA PRO A 128 -6.73 -2.85 -11.60
C PRO A 128 -6.10 -1.86 -12.59
N LEU A 129 -5.35 -0.86 -12.09
CA LEU A 129 -4.73 0.19 -12.88
C LEU A 129 -3.24 0.26 -12.56
N ASP A 130 -2.44 0.61 -13.56
CA ASP A 130 -1.06 1.07 -13.39
C ASP A 130 -0.96 2.12 -12.27
N ASN A 131 0.09 2.01 -11.44
CA ASN A 131 0.26 2.85 -10.27
C ASN A 131 1.67 3.45 -10.18
N LEU A 132 1.77 4.64 -9.61
CA LEU A 132 3.01 5.29 -9.23
C LEU A 132 3.01 5.52 -7.72
N LEU A 133 3.80 4.71 -7.00
CA LEU A 133 4.01 4.88 -5.57
C LEU A 133 5.19 5.82 -5.33
N MET A 134 4.90 7.03 -4.89
CA MET A 134 5.89 8.07 -4.61
C MET A 134 6.19 8.15 -3.10
N GLN A 135 7.44 7.91 -2.70
CA GLN A 135 7.83 7.94 -1.29
C GLN A 135 8.30 9.35 -0.90
N VAL A 136 7.50 10.07 -0.09
CA VAL A 136 7.79 11.47 0.28
C VAL A 136 8.57 11.59 1.59
N VAL A 137 8.25 10.77 2.61
CA VAL A 137 8.86 10.80 3.94
C VAL A 137 9.11 9.39 4.45
N GLY A 138 10.24 9.15 5.10
CA GLY A 138 10.61 7.83 5.60
C GLY A 138 10.93 6.84 4.47
N THR A 139 11.10 5.57 4.85
CA THR A 139 11.41 4.48 3.91
C THR A 139 10.31 3.43 3.89
N LYS A 140 10.06 2.83 2.73
CA LYS A 140 9.10 1.73 2.59
C LYS A 140 9.73 0.55 1.88
N ARG A 141 9.70 -0.62 2.52
CA ARG A 141 10.06 -1.90 1.89
C ARG A 141 8.85 -2.41 1.10
N VAL A 142 9.06 -2.76 -0.15
CA VAL A 142 8.01 -3.24 -1.05
C VAL A 142 8.43 -4.59 -1.62
N LEU A 143 7.52 -5.56 -1.57
CA LEU A 143 7.66 -6.88 -2.19
C LEU A 143 6.70 -6.95 -3.37
N LEU A 144 7.25 -7.11 -4.57
CA LEU A 144 6.48 -7.30 -5.79
C LEU A 144 6.58 -8.74 -6.24
N TYR A 145 5.43 -9.34 -6.53
CA TYR A 145 5.36 -10.64 -7.16
C TYR A 145 4.83 -10.47 -8.57
N PRO A 146 5.43 -11.09 -9.60
CA PRO A 146 4.87 -11.04 -10.93
C PRO A 146 3.47 -11.65 -10.92
N ARG A 147 2.56 -11.08 -11.73
CA ARG A 147 1.26 -11.67 -12.01
C ARG A 147 1.49 -13.13 -12.40
N THR A 148 0.88 -14.05 -11.65
CA THR A 148 1.02 -15.51 -11.79
C THR A 148 1.14 -15.89 -13.26
N ALA A 149 2.25 -16.53 -13.64
CA ALA A 149 2.45 -17.05 -14.99
C ALA A 149 1.18 -17.80 -15.44
N GLY A 150 0.52 -17.31 -16.49
CA GLY A 150 -0.67 -17.97 -17.06
C GLY A 150 -1.99 -17.20 -17.00
N LEU A 151 -2.06 -16.02 -16.37
CA LEU A 151 -3.15 -15.07 -16.63
C LEU A 151 -2.85 -14.27 -17.91
N ALA A 152 -2.76 -14.97 -19.03
CA ALA A 152 -2.69 -14.31 -20.34
C ALA A 152 -4.02 -13.61 -20.58
N ASP A 153 -3.96 -12.29 -20.73
CA ASP A 153 -5.03 -11.48 -21.28
C ASP A 153 -5.19 -11.84 -22.76
N GLU A 154 -5.77 -12.99 -23.06
CA GLU A 154 -6.40 -13.27 -24.35
C GLU A 154 -7.34 -14.48 -24.20
N ALA A 155 -8.63 -14.17 -24.15
CA ALA A 155 -9.70 -15.15 -24.14
C ALA A 155 -9.77 -15.88 -25.49
N THR A 156 -9.63 -17.20 -25.47
CA THR A 156 -10.45 -18.12 -26.30
C THR A 156 -10.58 -19.49 -25.60
N GLU A 157 -11.80 -20.03 -25.62
CA GLU A 157 -12.24 -21.35 -25.09
C GLU A 157 -11.93 -21.61 -23.60
N GLU A 158 -12.16 -20.64 -22.71
CA GLU A 158 -13.44 -20.41 -22.04
C GLU A 158 -13.99 -21.65 -21.28
N THR A 159 -13.66 -21.70 -19.99
CA THR A 159 -14.37 -22.33 -18.85
C THR A 159 -13.67 -23.51 -18.16
N GLN A 160 -12.82 -24.31 -18.81
CA GLN A 160 -12.14 -25.44 -18.14
C GLN A 160 -10.73 -25.15 -17.61
N ARG A 161 -10.02 -24.13 -18.13
CA ARG A 161 -8.69 -23.71 -17.61
C ARG A 161 -8.75 -22.70 -16.47
N LYS A 162 -9.88 -22.00 -16.31
CA LYS A 162 -10.08 -20.99 -15.24
C LYS A 162 -10.01 -21.64 -13.84
N SER A 163 -10.59 -22.82 -13.66
CA SER A 163 -10.62 -23.49 -12.35
C SER A 163 -9.27 -23.99 -11.87
N ALA A 164 -8.39 -24.46 -12.77
CA ALA A 164 -7.08 -25.00 -12.38
C ALA A 164 -6.04 -23.91 -12.05
N ALA A 165 -6.09 -22.77 -12.74
CA ALA A 165 -5.21 -21.63 -12.49
C ALA A 165 -5.62 -20.85 -11.24
N GLU A 166 -6.92 -20.70 -10.98
CA GLU A 166 -7.44 -20.12 -9.73
C GLU A 166 -7.21 -21.06 -8.52
N GLN A 167 -7.30 -22.39 -8.71
CA GLN A 167 -6.96 -23.38 -7.67
C GLN A 167 -5.46 -23.54 -7.41
N ALA A 168 -4.59 -23.07 -8.32
CA ALA A 168 -3.13 -23.08 -8.18
C ALA A 168 -2.54 -21.72 -7.75
N ALA A 169 -3.39 -20.72 -7.48
CA ALA A 169 -2.95 -19.39 -7.12
C ALA A 169 -2.33 -19.39 -5.72
N TRP A 170 -1.00 -19.45 -5.66
CA TRP A 170 -0.18 -19.33 -4.45
C TRP A 170 -0.51 -18.09 -3.61
N ALA A 171 -1.15 -17.08 -4.22
CA ALA A 171 -1.56 -15.85 -3.57
C ALA A 171 -2.88 -15.97 -2.77
N TYR A 172 -3.72 -16.99 -2.99
CA TYR A 172 -5.00 -17.19 -2.27
C TYR A 172 -5.98 -15.99 -2.27
N ALA A 173 -5.77 -15.00 -3.14
CA ALA A 173 -6.70 -13.89 -3.28
C ALA A 173 -8.05 -14.38 -3.82
N GLY A 174 -9.15 -13.95 -3.18
CA GLY A 174 -10.50 -14.41 -3.54
C GLY A 174 -10.90 -15.82 -3.07
N ALA A 175 -9.99 -16.59 -2.46
CA ALA A 175 -10.32 -17.91 -1.90
C ALA A 175 -11.21 -17.77 -0.66
N ASP A 176 -12.11 -18.74 -0.43
CA ASP A 176 -12.92 -18.85 0.80
C ASP A 176 -13.71 -17.59 1.21
N GLY A 177 -14.18 -16.81 0.23
CA GLY A 177 -14.93 -15.57 0.48
C GLY A 177 -14.08 -14.34 0.81
N MET A 178 -12.75 -14.46 0.70
CA MET A 178 -11.81 -13.34 0.84
C MET A 178 -11.93 -12.35 -0.32
N GLN A 179 -11.38 -11.15 -0.13
CA GLN A 179 -11.31 -10.13 -1.18
C GLN A 179 -10.54 -10.67 -2.41
N LYS A 180 -11.08 -10.44 -3.61
CA LYS A 180 -10.56 -11.02 -4.85
C LYS A 180 -9.16 -10.56 -5.23
N ASN A 181 -8.76 -9.39 -4.76
CA ASN A 181 -7.49 -8.77 -5.11
C ASN A 181 -6.47 -8.75 -3.96
N THR A 182 -6.82 -9.26 -2.77
CA THR A 182 -5.97 -9.23 -1.58
C THR A 182 -5.63 -10.64 -1.15
N SER A 183 -4.34 -10.94 -1.02
CA SER A 183 -3.85 -12.19 -0.47
C SER A 183 -4.07 -12.24 1.05
N PRO A 184 -4.60 -13.34 1.60
CA PRO A 184 -4.66 -13.55 3.04
C PRO A 184 -3.31 -14.00 3.64
N VAL A 185 -2.28 -14.23 2.80
CA VAL A 185 -0.99 -14.73 3.26
C VAL A 185 -0.16 -13.57 3.81
N ASN A 186 0.32 -13.71 5.06
CA ASN A 186 1.39 -12.85 5.55
C ASN A 186 2.70 -13.24 4.85
N VAL A 187 3.10 -12.46 3.85
CA VAL A 187 4.27 -12.77 3.01
C VAL A 187 5.60 -12.74 3.77
N GLU A 188 5.68 -12.03 4.90
CA GLU A 188 6.90 -12.01 5.73
C GLU A 188 7.02 -13.26 6.61
N HIS A 189 5.88 -13.83 7.00
CA HIS A 189 5.78 -15.00 7.86
C HIS A 189 4.66 -15.92 7.36
N PRO A 190 4.83 -16.58 6.20
CA PRO A 190 3.77 -17.37 5.59
C PRO A 190 3.45 -18.61 6.42
N ASP A 191 2.18 -18.78 6.77
CA ASP A 191 1.66 -20.02 7.35
C ASP A 191 1.47 -21.05 6.23
N LEU A 192 2.47 -21.89 6.00
CA LEU A 192 2.44 -22.92 4.94
C LEU A 192 1.59 -24.14 5.31
N GLU A 193 1.19 -24.31 6.57
CA GLU A 193 0.20 -25.32 6.93
C GLU A 193 -1.18 -24.89 6.44
N LYS A 194 -1.51 -23.61 6.60
CA LYS A 194 -2.76 -23.00 6.14
C LYS A 194 -2.76 -22.66 4.65
N TYR A 195 -1.64 -22.18 4.11
CA TYR A 195 -1.46 -21.70 2.74
C TYR A 195 -0.32 -22.43 2.00
N PRO A 196 -0.38 -23.77 1.86
CA PRO A 196 0.73 -24.57 1.34
C PRO A 196 1.18 -24.20 -0.07
N LEU A 197 0.28 -23.70 -0.93
CA LEU A 197 0.62 -23.30 -2.29
C LEU A 197 1.51 -22.05 -2.34
N PHE A 198 1.61 -21.27 -1.26
CA PHE A 198 2.52 -20.12 -1.19
C PHE A 198 4.00 -20.52 -1.35
N ALA A 199 4.34 -21.77 -1.02
CA ALA A 199 5.67 -22.33 -1.26
C ALA A 199 6.05 -22.37 -2.76
N ASN A 200 5.05 -22.30 -3.65
CA ASN A 200 5.25 -22.24 -5.11
C ASN A 200 5.29 -20.80 -5.64
N SER A 201 5.25 -19.79 -4.77
CA SER A 201 5.33 -18.40 -5.20
C SER A 201 6.66 -18.13 -5.92
N PRO A 202 6.64 -17.32 -6.99
CA PRO A 202 7.89 -16.84 -7.60
C PRO A 202 8.67 -16.01 -6.58
N PRO A 203 10.00 -15.92 -6.70
CA PRO A 203 10.79 -15.02 -5.87
C PRO A 203 10.24 -13.60 -5.95
N ALA A 204 10.06 -12.96 -4.79
CA ALA A 204 9.69 -11.56 -4.73
C ALA A 204 10.81 -10.70 -5.32
N ILE A 205 10.42 -9.69 -6.10
CA ILE A 205 11.28 -8.55 -6.40
C ILE A 205 11.13 -7.60 -5.21
N GLU A 206 12.21 -7.45 -4.44
CA GLU A 206 12.24 -6.60 -3.26
C GLU A 206 12.93 -5.27 -3.57
N CYS A 207 12.32 -4.16 -3.13
CA CYS A 207 12.96 -2.86 -3.13
C CYS A 207 12.68 -2.08 -1.85
N THR A 208 13.56 -1.14 -1.54
CA THR A 208 13.35 -0.14 -0.49
C THR A 208 13.25 1.22 -1.15
N LEU A 209 12.09 1.86 -1.00
CA LEU A 209 11.86 3.24 -1.44
C LEU A 209 12.34 4.20 -0.36
N ASN A 210 13.21 5.13 -0.75
CA ASN A 210 13.68 6.24 0.05
C ASN A 210 12.91 7.53 -0.31
N PRO A 211 13.00 8.59 0.51
CA PRO A 211 12.41 9.88 0.16
C PRO A 211 12.89 10.38 -1.22
N GLY A 212 11.94 10.61 -2.13
CA GLY A 212 12.18 11.02 -3.52
C GLY A 212 12.10 9.88 -4.55
N ASP A 213 12.14 8.62 -4.11
CA ASP A 213 11.98 7.48 -5.01
C ASP A 213 10.52 7.36 -5.48
N VAL A 214 10.36 6.93 -6.74
CA VAL A 214 9.07 6.62 -7.36
C VAL A 214 9.12 5.21 -7.91
N LEU A 215 8.17 4.37 -7.48
CA LEU A 215 8.00 3.01 -7.97
C LEU A 215 6.82 2.94 -8.92
N PHE A 216 7.08 2.53 -10.16
CA PHE A 216 6.03 2.14 -11.09
C PHE A 216 5.61 0.69 -10.82
N ILE A 217 4.30 0.48 -10.66
CA ILE A 217 3.67 -0.82 -10.46
C ILE A 217 2.69 -1.00 -11.64
N PRO A 218 3.00 -1.89 -12.60
CA PRO A 218 2.13 -2.18 -13.74
C PRO A 218 0.84 -2.91 -13.35
#